data_AF-A0A970KG96-F1
#
_entry.id   AF-A0A970KG96-F1
#
_cell.length_a   1.000
_cell.length_b   1.000
_cell.length_c   1.000
_cell.angle_alpha   90.00
_cell.angle_beta   90.00
_cell.angle_gamma   90.00
#
_symmetry.space_group_name_H-M   'P 1'
#
loop_
_entity.id
_entity.type
_entity.pdbx_description
1 polymer ?
#
loop_
_entity_poly.entity_id
_entity_poly.type
_entity_poly.pdbx_seq_one_letter_code
_entity_poly.pdbx_strand_id
1 'polypeptide(L)'
;MIIVLRSKPDVNSYLEDCAKRRLKLPMVCPKCYGKTHHHGNYHRKVWLGGHEVILIKVFRTYCPRCKVTISHPPAFLLKGYVTAKAVIEQVIRWFRGNTPIRAIVRMLGVSRRTVQRYLKRCDQWLAAGLIEL
;
A
#
# COMPACT_ATOMS: atom_id res chain seq x y z
N MET A 1 1.15 10.42 -10.60
CA MET A 1 -0.19 10.08 -10.06
C MET A 1 -0.19 8.63 -9.58
N ILE A 2 -1.05 8.24 -8.63
CA ILE A 2 -1.08 6.90 -8.05
C ILE A 2 -2.49 6.32 -8.16
N ILE A 3 -2.62 5.11 -8.71
CA ILE A 3 -3.86 4.31 -8.73
C ILE A 3 -3.55 2.99 -8.05
N VAL A 4 -4.24 2.68 -6.95
CA VAL A 4 -4.04 1.39 -6.25
C VAL A 4 -4.66 0.27 -7.08
N LEU A 5 -3.90 -0.80 -7.33
CA LEU A 5 -4.41 -2.02 -7.95
C LEU A 5 -5.41 -2.67 -6.98
N ARG A 6 -6.68 -2.75 -7.38
CA ARG A 6 -7.76 -3.24 -6.51
C ARG A 6 -7.73 -4.76 -6.28
N SER A 7 -7.12 -5.52 -7.18
CA SER A 7 -6.91 -6.96 -6.99
C SER A 7 -5.60 -7.19 -6.24
N LYS A 8 -5.58 -8.21 -5.35
CA LYS A 8 -4.43 -8.68 -4.54
C LYS A 8 -4.29 -7.98 -3.17
N PRO A 9 -5.10 -8.38 -2.17
CA PRO A 9 -5.13 -7.75 -0.85
C PRO A 9 -3.93 -8.13 0.03
N ASP A 10 -3.13 -9.13 -0.34
CA ASP A 10 -1.99 -9.60 0.44
C ASP A 10 -0.67 -9.57 -0.35
N VAL A 11 0.42 -9.62 0.40
CA VAL A 11 1.81 -9.51 -0.09
C VAL A 11 2.19 -10.69 -0.98
N ASN A 12 1.85 -11.91 -0.57
CA ASN A 12 2.33 -13.13 -1.21
C ASN A 12 1.71 -13.30 -2.59
N SER A 13 0.39 -13.12 -2.69
CA SER A 13 -0.35 -13.15 -3.96
C SER A 13 0.21 -12.14 -4.96
N TYR A 14 0.60 -10.95 -4.49
CA TYR A 14 1.19 -9.93 -5.36
C TYR A 14 2.59 -10.30 -5.85
N LEU A 15 3.44 -10.82 -4.97
CA LEU A 15 4.79 -11.25 -5.32
C LEU A 15 4.76 -12.43 -6.32
N GLU A 16 3.83 -13.37 -6.12
CA GLU A 16 3.62 -14.49 -7.04
C GLU A 16 3.19 -13.99 -8.43
N ASP A 17 2.22 -13.08 -8.50
CA ASP A 17 1.78 -12.51 -9.77
C ASP A 17 2.89 -11.70 -10.46
N CYS A 18 3.73 -11.00 -9.68
CA CYS A 18 4.92 -10.34 -10.21
C CYS A 18 5.85 -11.35 -10.88
N ALA A 19 6.16 -12.44 -10.18
CA ALA A 19 7.07 -13.48 -10.66
C ALA A 19 6.53 -14.16 -11.94
N LYS A 20 5.22 -14.45 -11.95
CA LYS A 20 4.54 -15.11 -13.07
C LYS A 20 4.11 -14.13 -14.18
N ARG A 21 4.41 -12.83 -14.06
CA ARG A 21 3.98 -11.77 -14.99
C ARG A 21 2.47 -11.71 -15.22
N ARG A 22 1.67 -11.99 -14.18
CA ARG A 22 0.20 -12.07 -14.24
C ARG A 22 -0.52 -10.77 -13.84
N LEU A 23 0.23 -9.74 -13.43
CA LEU A 23 -0.36 -8.46 -13.04
C LEU A 23 -1.00 -7.75 -14.25
N LYS A 24 -2.32 -7.60 -14.20
CA LYS A 24 -3.10 -6.82 -15.17
C LYS A 24 -3.13 -5.37 -14.73
N LEU A 25 -2.40 -4.50 -15.44
CA LEU A 25 -2.39 -3.07 -15.17
C LEU A 25 -3.54 -2.36 -15.89
N PRO A 26 -4.19 -1.38 -15.26
CA PRO A 26 -5.10 -0.49 -15.96
C PRO A 26 -4.36 0.29 -17.07
N MET A 27 -4.79 0.11 -18.32
CA MET A 27 -4.16 0.73 -19.50
C MET A 27 -4.87 2.01 -19.96
N VAL A 28 -5.67 2.64 -19.07
CA VAL A 28 -6.43 3.86 -19.35
C VAL A 28 -6.00 4.98 -18.39
N CYS A 29 -5.82 6.19 -18.93
CA CYS A 29 -5.49 7.36 -18.14
C CYS A 29 -6.74 7.85 -17.39
N PRO A 30 -6.75 7.97 -16.05
CA PRO A 30 -7.90 8.47 -15.31
C PRO A 30 -8.12 9.98 -15.45
N LYS A 31 -7.20 10.73 -16.09
CA LYS A 31 -7.35 12.17 -16.32
C LYS A 31 -8.07 12.45 -17.64
N CYS A 32 -7.64 11.83 -18.74
CA CYS A 32 -8.19 12.09 -20.07
C CYS A 32 -8.84 10.88 -20.74
N TYR A 33 -8.94 9.76 -20.02
CA TYR A 33 -9.50 8.47 -20.49
C TYR A 33 -8.81 7.89 -21.74
N GLY A 34 -7.65 8.42 -22.10
CA GLY A 34 -6.87 7.97 -23.26
C GLY A 34 -6.02 6.74 -22.94
N LYS A 35 -5.57 6.07 -24.00
CA LYS A 35 -4.68 4.90 -23.91
C LYS A 35 -3.35 5.26 -23.23
N THR A 36 -2.90 4.38 -22.35
CA THR A 36 -1.56 4.44 -21.75
C THR A 36 -0.70 3.29 -22.25
N HIS A 37 0.61 3.38 -22.04
CA HIS A 37 1.54 2.27 -22.30
C HIS A 37 2.39 1.96 -21.07
N HIS A 38 2.99 0.77 -21.05
CA HIS A 38 3.87 0.33 -19.97
C HIS A 38 5.08 1.25 -19.84
N HIS A 39 5.38 1.70 -18.63
CA HIS A 39 6.45 2.64 -18.31
C HIS A 39 7.37 2.07 -17.21
N GLY A 40 7.68 0.78 -17.36
CA GLY A 40 8.53 0.01 -16.46
C GLY A 40 7.98 -0.12 -15.04
N ASN A 41 8.88 -0.23 -14.09
CA ASN A 41 8.60 -0.35 -12.66
C ASN A 41 9.70 0.32 -11.84
N TYR A 42 9.46 0.51 -10.54
CA TYR A 42 10.48 0.86 -9.57
C TYR A 42 10.35 -0.03 -8.34
N HIS A 43 11.43 -0.18 -7.60
CA HIS A 43 11.42 -0.94 -6.36
C HIS A 43 11.01 -0.08 -5.17
N ARG A 44 10.21 -0.63 -4.26
CA ARG A 44 9.74 0.05 -3.06
C ARG A 44 9.91 -0.86 -1.85
N LYS A 45 10.55 -0.34 -0.80
CA LYS A 45 10.61 -1.01 0.50
C LYS A 45 9.23 -0.98 1.17
N VAL A 46 8.77 -2.14 1.61
CA VAL A 46 7.52 -2.30 2.36
C VAL A 46 7.82 -2.98 3.67
N TRP A 47 7.25 -2.44 4.73
CA TRP A 47 7.43 -2.95 6.08
C TRP A 47 6.25 -3.82 6.50
N LEU A 48 6.55 -5.04 6.94
CA LEU A 48 5.57 -6.09 7.28
C LEU A 48 5.37 -6.27 8.80
N GLY A 49 6.04 -5.46 9.63
CA GLY A 49 6.04 -5.62 11.08
C GLY A 49 7.23 -6.46 11.55
N GLY A 50 7.48 -6.53 12.85
CA GLY A 50 8.54 -7.35 13.45
C GLY A 50 9.96 -7.09 12.91
N HIS A 51 10.25 -5.88 12.42
CA HIS A 51 11.49 -5.52 11.68
C HIS A 51 11.62 -6.09 10.25
N GLU A 52 10.62 -6.82 9.76
CA GLU A 52 10.62 -7.37 8.41
C GLU A 52 10.38 -6.28 7.36
N VAL A 53 11.27 -6.23 6.37
CA VAL A 53 11.19 -5.33 5.22
C VAL A 53 11.36 -6.15 3.94
N ILE A 54 10.41 -6.01 3.03
CA ILE A 54 10.48 -6.59 1.69
C ILE A 54 10.69 -5.51 0.64
N LEU A 55 11.20 -5.92 -0.53
CA LEU A 55 11.30 -5.06 -1.70
C LEU A 55 10.27 -5.51 -2.75
N ILE A 56 9.32 -4.64 -3.08
CA ILE A 56 8.31 -4.92 -4.10
C ILE A 56 8.57 -4.12 -5.36
N LYS A 57 8.20 -4.65 -6.52
CA LYS A 57 8.08 -3.85 -7.75
C LYS A 57 6.78 -3.08 -7.70
N VAL A 58 6.79 -1.80 -8.05
CA VAL A 58 5.60 -0.99 -8.32
C VAL A 58 5.62 -0.64 -9.80
N PHE A 59 4.66 -1.20 -10.54
CA PHE A 59 4.56 -1.02 -11.98
C PHE A 59 3.99 0.35 -12.33
N ARG A 60 4.34 0.84 -13.51
CA ARG A 60 3.91 2.15 -13.98
C ARG A 60 3.38 2.09 -15.41
N THR A 61 2.41 2.94 -15.69
CA THR A 61 1.99 3.28 -17.05
C THR A 61 2.18 4.77 -17.31
N TYR A 62 2.32 5.16 -18.57
CA TYR A 62 2.47 6.54 -18.98
C TYR A 62 1.40 6.93 -19.99
N CYS A 63 0.81 8.11 -19.80
CA CYS A 63 -0.13 8.69 -20.74
C CYS A 63 0.58 9.72 -21.63
N PRO A 64 0.69 9.48 -22.96
CA PRO A 64 1.35 10.42 -23.86
C PRO A 64 0.57 11.73 -24.03
N ARG A 65 -0.77 11.69 -23.94
CA ARG A 65 -1.63 12.88 -24.08
C ARG A 65 -1.50 13.83 -22.90
N CYS A 66 -1.55 13.32 -21.68
CA CYS A 66 -1.44 14.13 -20.46
C CYS A 66 -0.01 14.33 -19.98
N LYS A 67 0.95 13.60 -20.55
CA LYS A 67 2.36 13.54 -20.09
C LYS A 67 2.49 13.18 -18.61
N VAL A 68 1.64 12.27 -18.11
CA VAL A 68 1.65 11.83 -16.70
C VAL A 68 2.02 10.37 -16.56
N THR A 69 2.86 10.09 -15.56
CA THR A 69 3.17 8.74 -15.10
C THR A 69 2.21 8.32 -13.98
N ILE A 70 1.71 7.10 -14.10
CA ILE A 70 0.75 6.47 -13.20
C ILE A 70 1.45 5.32 -12.51
N SER A 71 1.60 5.39 -11.20
CA SER A 71 2.11 4.27 -10.39
C SER A 71 0.95 3.41 -9.92
N HIS A 72 1.15 2.09 -10.00
CA HIS A 72 0.17 1.07 -9.67
C HIS A 72 0.60 0.24 -8.44
N PRO A 73 0.59 0.81 -7.22
CA PRO A 73 0.91 0.04 -6.02
C PRO A 73 -0.18 -1.01 -5.73
N PRO A 74 0.17 -2.11 -5.05
CA PRO A 74 -0.78 -3.15 -4.64
C PRO A 74 -1.79 -2.68 -3.58
N ALA A 75 -2.93 -3.37 -3.48
CA ALA A 75 -4.00 -3.08 -2.52
C ALA A 75 -3.57 -3.17 -1.06
N PHE A 76 -2.59 -4.02 -0.73
CA PHE A 76 -2.04 -4.09 0.63
C PHE A 76 -1.24 -2.85 1.05
N LEU A 77 -1.10 -1.83 0.18
CA LEU A 77 -0.48 -0.55 0.53
C LEU A 77 -1.48 0.60 0.47
N LEU A 78 -1.58 1.31 1.59
CA LEU A 78 -2.24 2.61 1.59
C LEU A 78 -1.40 3.64 0.82
N LYS A 79 -2.07 4.53 0.08
CA LYS A 79 -1.42 5.60 -0.69
C LYS A 79 -0.55 6.46 0.22
N GLY A 80 0.74 6.56 -0.11
CA GLY A 80 1.72 7.34 0.65
C GLY A 80 2.34 6.61 1.86
N TYR A 81 1.97 5.36 2.11
CA TYR A 81 2.50 4.57 3.24
C TYR A 81 3.42 3.47 2.75
N VAL A 82 4.46 3.19 3.53
CA VAL A 82 5.44 2.12 3.30
C VAL A 82 5.17 0.90 4.19
N THR A 83 4.17 0.96 5.05
CA THR A 83 3.75 -0.16 5.91
C THR A 83 2.58 -0.88 5.25
N ALA A 84 2.62 -2.22 5.29
CA ALA A 84 1.51 -3.03 4.83
C ALA A 84 0.23 -2.73 5.62
N LYS A 85 -0.91 -2.69 4.91
CA LYS A 85 -2.25 -2.41 5.43
C LYS A 85 -2.58 -3.29 6.64
N ALA A 86 -2.30 -4.59 6.56
CA ALA A 86 -2.52 -5.54 7.66
C ALA A 86 -1.82 -5.14 8.97
N VAL A 87 -0.61 -4.56 8.88
CA VAL A 87 0.13 -4.10 10.07
C VAL A 87 -0.49 -2.83 10.64
N ILE A 88 -0.98 -1.93 9.78
CA ILE A 88 -1.73 -0.74 10.22
C ILE A 88 -3.01 -1.17 10.96
N GLU A 89 -3.74 -2.13 10.41
CA GLU A 89 -4.94 -2.70 11.03
C GLU A 89 -4.61 -3.35 12.38
N GLN A 90 -3.54 -4.12 12.46
CA GLN A 90 -3.09 -4.74 13.70
C GLN A 90 -2.73 -3.69 14.78
N VAL A 91 -2.01 -2.63 14.42
CA VAL A 91 -1.73 -1.50 15.33
C VAL A 91 -3.04 -0.94 15.90
N ILE A 92 -4.03 -0.70 15.05
CA ILE A 92 -5.29 -0.08 15.46
C ILE A 92 -6.11 -1.05 16.32
N ARG A 93 -6.19 -2.34 15.95
CA ARG A 93 -6.87 -3.38 16.74
C ARG A 93 -6.26 -3.49 18.14
N TRP A 94 -4.95 -3.58 18.25
CA TRP A 94 -4.27 -3.67 19.56
C TRP A 94 -4.48 -2.43 20.40
N PHE A 95 -4.41 -1.24 19.80
CA PHE A 95 -4.69 0.00 20.53
C PHE A 95 -6.14 0.05 21.04
N ARG A 96 -7.12 -0.32 20.21
CA ARG A 96 -8.53 -0.42 20.62
C ARG A 96 -8.78 -1.50 21.68
N GLY A 97 -7.99 -2.57 21.66
CA GLY A 97 -7.93 -3.59 22.71
C GLY A 97 -7.12 -3.18 23.94
N ASN A 98 -6.89 -1.89 24.18
CA ASN A 98 -6.16 -1.33 25.32
C ASN A 98 -4.68 -1.73 25.44
N THR A 99 -4.05 -2.19 24.36
CA THR A 99 -2.60 -2.46 24.37
C THR A 99 -1.83 -1.13 24.44
N PRO A 100 -0.92 -0.94 25.40
CA PRO A 100 -0.15 0.29 25.50
C PRO A 100 0.70 0.55 24.26
N ILE A 101 0.76 1.80 23.79
CA ILE A 101 1.54 2.19 22.59
C ILE A 101 3.00 1.70 22.68
N ARG A 102 3.62 1.74 23.86
CA ARG A 102 4.99 1.23 24.06
C ARG A 102 5.12 -0.25 23.72
N ALA A 103 4.13 -1.06 24.09
CA ALA A 103 4.10 -2.49 23.77
C ALA A 103 3.91 -2.71 22.26
N ILE A 104 2.98 -1.95 21.63
CA ILE A 104 2.77 -1.99 20.18
C ILE A 104 4.06 -1.67 19.41
N VAL A 105 4.75 -0.59 19.81
CA VAL A 105 6.05 -0.17 19.24
C VAL A 105 7.08 -1.29 19.33
N ARG A 106 7.19 -1.93 20.50
CA ARG A 106 8.16 -3.01 20.73
C ARG A 106 7.85 -4.26 19.92
N MET A 107 6.59 -4.71 19.93
CA MET A 107 6.17 -5.93 19.25
C MET A 107 6.21 -5.81 17.73
N LEU A 108 5.79 -4.67 17.20
CA LEU A 108 5.73 -4.48 15.76
C LEU A 108 7.00 -3.87 15.21
N GLY A 109 7.82 -3.15 15.98
CA GLY A 109 9.02 -2.45 15.50
C GLY A 109 8.72 -1.13 14.79
N VAL A 110 7.53 -0.56 14.96
CA VAL A 110 7.16 0.78 14.43
C VAL A 110 7.58 1.87 15.40
N SER A 111 8.05 3.01 14.89
CA SER A 111 8.24 4.19 15.75
C SER A 111 6.92 4.65 16.39
N ARG A 112 7.00 5.21 17.61
CA ARG A 112 5.84 5.83 18.30
C ARG A 112 5.12 6.87 17.43
N ARG A 113 5.88 7.70 16.70
CA ARG A 113 5.35 8.74 15.80
C ARG A 113 4.55 8.12 14.66
N THR A 114 5.01 6.97 14.15
CA THR A 114 4.31 6.21 13.10
C THR A 114 2.99 5.64 13.62
N VAL A 115 2.98 5.03 14.82
CA VAL A 115 1.75 4.55 15.47
C VAL A 115 0.74 5.69 15.64
N GLN A 116 1.16 6.82 16.21
CA GLN A 116 0.28 7.99 16.39
C GLN A 116 -0.29 8.50 15.06
N ARG A 117 0.49 8.47 13.97
CA ARG A 117 0.02 8.85 12.64
C ARG A 117 -1.09 7.91 12.13
N TYR A 118 -1.01 6.62 12.45
CA TYR A 118 -2.04 5.64 12.08
C TYR A 118 -3.33 5.90 12.84
N LEU A 119 -3.21 6.07 14.16
CA LEU A 119 -4.36 6.36 15.03
C LEU A 119 -5.05 7.68 14.64
N LYS A 120 -4.30 8.73 14.26
CA LYS A 120 -4.89 10.00 13.81
C LYS A 120 -5.73 9.87 12.52
N ARG A 121 -5.49 8.84 11.69
CA ARG A 121 -6.15 8.67 10.38
C ARG A 121 -7.07 7.46 10.31
N CYS A 122 -7.20 6.69 11.38
CA CYS A 122 -7.94 5.43 11.34
C CYS A 122 -9.41 5.64 10.95
N ASP A 123 -10.08 6.65 11.51
CA ASP A 123 -11.49 6.93 11.21
C ASP A 123 -11.69 7.32 9.75
N GLN A 124 -10.77 8.12 9.19
CA GLN A 124 -10.78 8.47 7.77
C GLN A 124 -10.61 7.23 6.88
N TRP A 125 -9.75 6.29 7.27
CA TRP A 125 -9.52 5.08 6.49
C TRP A 125 -10.67 4.09 6.58
N LEU A 126 -11.31 3.96 7.74
CA LEU A 126 -12.52 3.17 7.93
C LEU A 126 -13.67 3.72 7.09
N ALA A 127 -13.94 5.03 7.19
CA ALA A 127 -15.00 5.67 6.42
C ALA A 127 -14.80 5.54 4.89
N ALA A 128 -13.54 5.49 4.44
CA ALA A 128 -13.18 5.29 3.04
C ALA A 128 -13.11 3.82 2.61
N GLY A 129 -13.39 2.85 3.49
CA GLY A 129 -13.28 1.41 3.21
C GLY A 129 -11.84 0.97 2.88
N LEU A 130 -10.84 1.72 3.32
CA LEU A 130 -9.42 1.45 3.03
C LEU A 130 -8.82 0.45 4.02
N ILE A 131 -9.39 0.32 5.21
CA ILE A 131 -9.00 -0.66 6.23
C ILE A 131 -10.23 -1.34 6.83
N GLU A 132 -10.01 -2.54 7.36
CA GLU A 132 -11.01 -3.37 8.04
C GLU A 132 -10.47 -3.76 9.43
N LEU A 133 -11.25 -3.52 10.48
CA LEU A 133 -10.83 -3.72 11.88
C LEU A 133 -11.65 -4.82 12.53
#